data_AF-A0A531LIW8-F1
#
_entry.id   AF-A0A531LIW8-F1
#
_cell.length_a   1.000
_cell.length_b   1.000
_cell.length_c   1.000
_cell.angle_alpha   90.00
_cell.angle_beta   90.00
_cell.angle_gamma   90.00
#
_symmetry.space_group_name_H-M   'P 1'
#
loop_
_entity.id
_entity.type
_entity.pdbx_description
1 polymer ?
#
loop_
_entity_poly.entity_id
_entity_poly.type
_entity_poly.pdbx_seq_one_letter_code
_entity_poly.pdbx_strand_id
1 'polypeptide(L)' 'PEASHLLRELVDLTGFPITSTLMGLGAYPASGKNWVGMLGMHGTYEANMAMHDCDVMICIGARFDDRITGR' A
#
# COMPACT_ATOMS: atom_id res chain seq x y z
N PRO A 1 -12.09 4.34 -11.05
CA PRO A 1 -12.69 2.98 -11.13
C PRO A 1 -13.39 2.64 -9.81
N GLU A 2 -14.45 1.84 -9.84
CA GLU A 2 -15.23 1.49 -8.63
C GLU A 2 -14.35 0.85 -7.55
N ALA A 3 -13.46 -0.06 -7.93
CA ALA A 3 -12.51 -0.68 -7.01
C ALA A 3 -11.62 0.35 -6.28
N SER A 4 -11.20 1.42 -6.97
CA SER A 4 -10.41 2.49 -6.34
C SER A 4 -11.24 3.33 -5.37
N HIS A 5 -12.55 3.44 -5.59
CA HIS A 5 -13.45 4.14 -4.68
C HIS A 5 -13.63 3.34 -3.39
N LEU A 6 -13.96 2.05 -3.50
CA LEU A 6 -14.10 1.15 -2.34
C LEU A 6 -12.80 1.03 -1.54
N LEU A 7 -11.64 1.04 -2.20
CA LEU A 7 -10.34 1.09 -1.52
C LEU A 7 -10.18 2.35 -0.68
N ARG A 8 -10.58 3.51 -1.20
CA ARG A 8 -10.48 4.79 -0.47
C ARG A 8 -11.45 4.83 0.71
N GLU A 9 -12.67 4.33 0.52
CA GLU A 9 -13.65 4.19 1.61
C GLU A 9 -13.12 3.30 2.73
N LEU A 10 -12.53 2.15 2.39
CA LEU A 10 -11.89 1.27 3.37
C LEU A 10 -10.79 1.99 4.18
N VAL A 11 -9.93 2.75 3.49
CA VAL A 11 -8.87 3.54 4.15
C VAL A 11 -9.45 4.64 5.02
N ASP A 12 -10.50 5.33 4.58
CA ASP A 12 -11.13 6.41 5.34
C ASP A 12 -11.86 5.89 6.59
N LEU A 13 -12.51 4.73 6.51
CA LEU A 13 -13.19 4.09 7.63
C LEU A 13 -12.22 3.56 8.69
N THR A 14 -11.09 3.00 8.26
CA THR A 14 -10.12 2.37 9.17
C THR A 14 -9.05 3.34 9.68
N GLY A 15 -8.75 4.38 8.91
CA GLY A 15 -7.61 5.25 9.16
C GLY A 15 -6.25 4.56 9.01
N PHE A 16 -6.20 3.36 8.40
CA PHE A 16 -4.95 2.60 8.26
C PHE A 16 -3.99 3.24 7.25
N PRO A 17 -2.66 3.12 7.45
CA PRO A 17 -1.70 3.52 6.43
C PRO A 17 -1.86 2.64 5.18
N ILE A 18 -1.65 3.22 4.00
CA ILE A 18 -1.73 2.53 2.72
C ILE A 18 -0.48 2.74 1.87
N THR A 19 -0.02 1.64 1.29
CA THR A 19 1.09 1.57 0.34
C THR A 19 0.63 0.82 -0.92
N SER A 20 1.35 1.00 -2.04
CA SER A 20 1.09 0.26 -3.28
C SER A 20 2.35 -0.38 -3.82
N THR A 21 2.17 -1.48 -4.54
CA THR A 21 3.17 -1.98 -5.48
C THR A 21 3.32 -1.01 -6.66
N LEU A 22 4.38 -1.17 -7.46
CA LEU A 22 4.55 -0.41 -8.71
C LEU A 22 3.30 -0.50 -9.62
N MET A 23 2.71 -1.69 -9.73
CA MET A 23 1.52 -1.93 -10.57
C MET A 23 0.22 -1.38 -9.94
N GLY A 24 0.23 -1.09 -8.64
CA GLY A 24 -0.91 -0.54 -7.90
C GLY A 24 -0.90 0.99 -7.79
N LEU A 25 0.09 1.67 -8.38
CA LEU A 25 0.15 3.13 -8.38
C LEU A 25 -1.09 3.72 -9.07
N GLY A 26 -1.70 4.71 -8.43
CA GLY A 26 -2.94 5.35 -8.88
C GLY A 26 -4.22 4.76 -8.28
N ALA A 27 -4.16 3.60 -7.59
CA ALA A 27 -5.32 3.05 -6.88
C ALA A 27 -5.76 3.97 -5.71
N TYR A 28 -4.79 4.48 -4.95
CA TYR A 28 -4.96 5.50 -3.92
C TYR A 28 -4.23 6.80 -4.33
N PRO A 29 -4.80 8.01 -4.08
CA PRO A 29 -4.16 9.26 -4.46
C PRO A 29 -2.88 9.50 -3.66
N ALA A 30 -1.78 9.86 -4.33
CA ALA A 30 -0.49 10.12 -3.67
C ALA A 30 -0.51 11.34 -2.72
N SER A 31 -1.50 12.22 -2.85
CA SER A 31 -1.75 13.35 -1.93
C SER A 31 -2.63 12.97 -0.73
N GLY A 32 -3.10 11.72 -0.64
CA GLY A 32 -3.96 11.27 0.45
C GLY A 32 -3.21 11.14 1.77
N LYS A 33 -3.88 11.50 2.87
CA LYS A 33 -3.27 11.58 4.22
C LYS A 33 -2.68 10.25 4.72
N ASN A 34 -3.19 9.12 4.25
CA ASN A 34 -2.77 7.77 4.67
C ASN A 34 -1.69 7.18 3.77
N TRP A 35 -1.29 7.87 2.70
CA TRP A 35 -0.32 7.37 1.73
C TRP A 35 1.10 7.38 2.31
N VAL A 36 1.71 6.21 2.46
CA VAL A 36 3.09 6.08 2.98
C VAL A 36 4.14 5.82 1.88
N GLY A 37 3.73 5.86 0.61
CA GLY A 37 4.60 5.63 -0.54
C GLY A 37 4.53 4.22 -1.11
N MET A 38 5.30 3.99 -2.17
CA MET A 38 5.44 2.67 -2.80
C MET A 38 6.34 1.79 -1.94
N LEU A 39 6.02 0.51 -1.76
CA LEU A 39 6.91 -0.45 -1.08
C LEU A 39 7.78 -1.25 -2.07
N GLY A 40 8.81 -1.91 -1.54
CA GLY A 40 9.69 -2.84 -2.25
C GLY A 40 11.13 -2.32 -2.40
N MET A 41 11.90 -2.97 -3.28
CA MET A 41 13.34 -2.72 -3.47
C MET A 41 13.72 -1.26 -3.77
N HIS A 42 12.81 -0.50 -4.39
CA HIS A 42 12.97 0.94 -4.67
C HIS A 42 11.81 1.75 -4.07
N GLY A 43 11.17 1.20 -3.04
CA GLY A 43 10.10 1.84 -2.30
C GLY A 43 10.62 2.86 -1.28
N THR A 44 9.68 3.55 -0.64
CA THR A 44 9.97 4.41 0.50
C THR A 44 10.39 3.57 1.71
N TYR A 45 11.28 4.13 2.52
CA TYR A 45 11.71 3.48 3.77
C TYR A 45 10.51 3.28 4.70
N GLU A 46 9.65 4.29 4.78
CA GLU A 46 8.43 4.32 5.59
C GLU A 46 7.47 3.20 5.19
N ALA A 47 7.22 2.98 3.90
CA ALA A 47 6.35 1.91 3.43
C ALA A 47 6.93 0.52 3.74
N ASN A 48 8.24 0.35 3.59
CA ASN A 48 8.92 -0.92 3.89
C ASN A 48 8.90 -1.23 5.39
N MET A 49 9.15 -0.23 6.26
CA MET A 49 9.06 -0.40 7.70
C MET A 49 7.62 -0.65 8.16
N ALA A 50 6.64 0.08 7.60
CA ALA A 50 5.23 -0.14 7.92
C ALA A 50 4.77 -1.55 7.53
N MET A 51 5.22 -2.09 6.39
CA MET A 51 4.95 -3.48 6.02
C MET A 51 5.63 -4.47 6.98
N HIS A 52 6.88 -4.22 7.37
CA HIS A 52 7.64 -5.12 8.24
C HIS A 52 7.08 -5.18 9.67
N ASP A 53 6.70 -4.04 10.24
CA ASP A 53 6.32 -3.92 11.65
C ASP A 53 4.80 -4.05 11.88
N CYS A 54 3.99 -4.18 10.83
CA CYS A 54 2.54 -4.35 10.99
C CYS A 54 2.20 -5.70 11.66
N ASP A 55 1.18 -5.68 12.52
CA ASP A 55 0.57 -6.87 13.11
C ASP A 55 -0.44 -7.52 12.14
N VAL A 56 -1.07 -6.70 11.29
CA VAL A 56 -2.03 -7.11 10.27
C VAL A 56 -1.74 -6.40 8.94
N MET A 57 -1.56 -7.18 7.88
CA MET A 57 -1.44 -6.69 6.51
C MET A 57 -2.66 -7.09 5.67
N ILE A 58 -3.36 -6.10 5.10
CA ILE A 58 -4.47 -6.34 4.16
C ILE A 58 -3.94 -6.23 2.73
N CYS A 59 -3.76 -7.37 2.07
CA CYS A 59 -3.29 -7.44 0.68
C CYS A 59 -4.46 -7.49 -0.31
N ILE A 60 -4.64 -6.42 -1.11
CA ILE A 60 -5.69 -6.33 -2.14
C ILE A 60 -5.04 -6.32 -3.52
N GLY A 61 -5.23 -7.41 -4.28
CA GLY A 61 -4.82 -7.47 -5.69
C GLY A 61 -3.30 -7.42 -5.93
N ALA A 62 -2.48 -7.82 -4.95
CA ALA A 62 -1.04 -7.96 -5.12
C ALA A 62 -0.61 -9.43 -4.98
N ARG A 63 0.56 -9.74 -5.57
CA ARG A 63 1.06 -11.12 -5.71
C ARG A 63 2.29 -11.44 -4.86
N PHE A 64 2.70 -10.54 -3.97
CA PHE A 64 3.93 -10.67 -3.17
C PHE A 64 5.15 -11.01 -4.02
N ASP A 65 5.45 -10.17 -5.01
CA ASP A 65 6.63 -10.32 -5.88
C ASP A 65 7.92 -10.38 -5.04
N ASP A 66 8.92 -11.09 -5.53
CA ASP A 66 10.28 -11.14 -4.98
C ASP A 66 10.87 -9.74 -4.72
N ARG A 67 10.62 -8.81 -5.65
CA ARG A 67 11.00 -7.39 -5.54
C ARG A 67 10.33 -6.61 -4.40
N ILE A 68 9.31 -7.18 -3.78
CA ILE A 68 8.62 -6.63 -2.61
C ILE A 68 9.06 -7.36 -1.34
N THR A 69 9.18 -8.68 -1.40
CA THR A 69 9.47 -9.53 -0.24
C THR A 69 10.97 -9.65 0.09
N GLY A 70 11.85 -9.18 -0.79
CA GLY A 70 13.30 -9.14 -0.54
C GLY A 70 13.98 -10.50 -0.62
N ARG A 71 13.41 -11.43 -1.41
CA ARG A 71 14.02 -12.73 -1.74
C ARG A 71 14.63 -12.74 -3.14
#